data_AF-A0A6A4FGN7-F1
#
_entry.id   AF-A0A6A4FGN7-F1
#
_cell.length_a   1.000
_cell.length_b   1.000
_cell.length_c   1.000
_cell.angle_alpha   90.00
_cell.angle_beta   90.00
_cell.angle_gamma   90.00
#
_symmetry.space_group_name_H-M   'P 1'
#
loop_
_entity.id
_entity.type
_entity.pdbx_description
1 polymer ?
#
loop_
_entity_poly.entity_id
_entity_poly.type
_entity_poly.pdbx_seq_one_letter_code
_entity_poly.pdbx_strand_id
1 'polypeptide(L)'
;MIGVSTVPLLLSVDDEENIVGSLTSPPIDRVLSEWLQVVGQSLQTLHLRSNRFASRTLGAVLETCPLLTELDIGGCELTDIAPITRAYRRESCILRTLKAADNHISTASQEDLFRLLGDADCTAIRSLQSLHLEENPTSSSNRILNTLSSALFKNNTLRYLSMTTDQKDPRVNDAEYRLEKNHQGKWLGCEELPFECRLALLGIPMVKKLPTAIIEIIFDFARRDVYREILWCERVRT
;
A
#
# COMPACT_ATOMS: atom_id res chain seq x y z
N MET A 1 -10.11 14.94 -45.97
CA MET A 1 -10.55 15.04 -44.56
C MET A 1 -10.65 13.61 -44.02
N ILE A 2 -9.65 13.17 -43.27
CA ILE A 2 -9.65 11.85 -42.63
C ILE A 2 -10.45 12.03 -41.34
N GLY A 3 -11.65 11.46 -41.30
CA GLY A 3 -12.48 11.46 -40.10
C GLY A 3 -11.77 10.68 -39.01
N VAL A 4 -11.31 11.38 -37.98
CA VAL A 4 -10.80 10.75 -36.76
C VAL A 4 -12.02 10.18 -36.05
N SER A 5 -12.23 8.87 -36.18
CA SER A 5 -13.18 8.13 -35.35
C SER A 5 -12.63 8.10 -33.93
N THR A 6 -12.95 9.12 -33.12
CA THR A 6 -12.71 9.08 -31.68
C THR A 6 -13.82 8.22 -31.06
N VAL A 7 -13.58 6.91 -31.01
CA VAL A 7 -14.36 6.06 -30.10
C VAL A 7 -14.05 6.54 -28.68
N PRO A 8 -15.04 7.03 -27.91
CA PRO A 8 -14.79 7.46 -26.55
C PRO A 8 -14.31 6.25 -25.73
N LEU A 9 -13.10 6.34 -25.20
CA LEU A 9 -12.52 5.35 -24.30
C LEU A 9 -13.22 5.52 -22.95
N LEU A 10 -14.19 4.66 -22.66
CA LEU A 10 -14.93 4.69 -21.39
C LEU A 10 -14.08 4.03 -20.30
N LEU A 11 -13.55 4.87 -19.41
CA LEU A 11 -13.31 4.46 -18.03
C LEU A 11 -14.70 4.28 -17.41
N SER A 12 -15.08 3.04 -17.11
CA SER A 12 -16.31 2.74 -16.37
C SER A 12 -16.02 2.69 -14.89
N VAL A 13 -17.01 3.03 -14.09
CA VAL A 13 -17.01 2.79 -12.66
C VAL A 13 -17.78 1.49 -12.45
N ASP A 14 -17.19 0.47 -11.83
CA ASP A 14 -17.90 -0.77 -11.49
C ASP A 14 -18.84 -0.57 -10.30
N ASP A 15 -19.56 -1.64 -9.97
CA ASP A 15 -20.54 -1.68 -8.88
C ASP A 15 -19.90 -1.48 -7.49
N GLU A 16 -18.57 -1.48 -7.39
CA GLU A 16 -17.78 -1.21 -6.18
C GLU A 16 -17.19 0.22 -6.15
N GLU A 17 -17.62 1.09 -7.06
CA GLU A 17 -17.07 2.44 -7.28
C GLU A 17 -15.61 2.45 -7.79
N ASN A 18 -15.09 1.31 -8.28
CA ASN A 18 -13.75 1.22 -8.82
C ASN A 18 -13.73 1.64 -10.29
N ILE A 19 -12.63 2.26 -10.71
CA ILE A 19 -12.44 2.64 -12.11
C ILE A 19 -11.89 1.44 -12.88
N VAL A 20 -12.73 0.81 -13.69
CA VAL A 20 -12.36 -0.26 -14.60
C VAL A 20 -12.38 0.25 -16.04
N GLY A 21 -11.28 0.07 -16.75
CA GLY A 21 -11.18 0.31 -18.17
C GLY A 21 -10.26 -0.71 -18.82
N SER A 22 -10.73 -1.41 -19.85
CA SER A 22 -9.85 -2.21 -20.70
C SER A 22 -9.33 -1.31 -21.82
N LEU A 23 -8.13 -0.77 -21.63
CA LEU A 23 -7.48 0.09 -22.61
C LEU A 23 -6.39 -0.72 -23.30
N THR A 24 -6.76 -1.47 -24.33
CA THR A 24 -5.86 -2.31 -25.14
C THR A 24 -4.88 -1.50 -26.03
N SER A 25 -4.66 -0.22 -25.74
CA SER A 25 -3.84 0.67 -26.57
C SER A 25 -3.07 1.71 -25.73
N PRO A 26 -2.01 2.34 -26.27
CA PRO A 26 -1.08 3.20 -25.54
C PRO A 26 -1.54 4.62 -25.09
N PRO A 27 -2.78 5.11 -25.25
CA PRO A 27 -3.15 6.41 -24.70
C PRO A 27 -3.63 6.37 -23.24
N ILE A 28 -3.58 5.24 -22.52
CA ILE A 28 -4.04 5.18 -21.12
C ILE A 28 -3.32 6.20 -20.23
N ASP A 29 -2.01 6.38 -20.40
CA ASP A 29 -1.25 7.38 -19.65
C ASP A 29 -1.85 8.79 -19.79
N ARG A 30 -2.28 9.14 -21.01
CA ARG A 30 -2.82 10.46 -21.32
C ARG A 30 -4.24 10.60 -20.78
N VAL A 31 -5.10 9.62 -21.02
CA VAL A 31 -6.50 9.65 -20.54
C VAL A 31 -6.54 9.67 -19.02
N LEU A 32 -5.73 8.83 -18.38
CA LEU A 32 -5.60 8.79 -16.93
C LEU A 32 -5.07 10.12 -16.40
N SER A 33 -4.02 10.69 -17.00
CA SER A 33 -3.49 11.99 -16.57
C SER A 33 -4.52 13.12 -16.69
N GLU A 34 -5.23 13.21 -17.82
CA GLU A 34 -6.28 14.22 -18.04
C GLU A 34 -7.44 14.05 -17.06
N TRP A 35 -7.86 12.82 -16.80
CA TRP A 35 -8.92 12.52 -15.84
C TRP A 35 -8.52 12.85 -14.40
N LEU A 36 -7.31 12.50 -13.99
CA LEU A 36 -6.78 12.81 -12.66
C LEU A 36 -6.74 14.31 -12.40
N GLN A 37 -6.49 15.15 -13.40
CA GLN A 37 -6.55 16.61 -13.22
C GLN A 37 -7.93 17.11 -12.78
N VAL A 38 -9.00 16.39 -13.12
CA VAL A 38 -10.38 16.79 -12.79
C VAL A 38 -10.78 16.28 -11.41
N VAL A 39 -10.40 15.05 -11.05
CA VAL A 39 -10.95 14.33 -9.88
C VAL A 39 -9.91 13.94 -8.83
N GLY A 40 -8.61 14.04 -9.14
CA GLY A 40 -7.53 13.51 -8.30
C GLY A 40 -7.48 14.15 -6.93
N GLN A 41 -7.85 15.43 -6.81
CA GLN A 41 -7.80 16.17 -5.55
C GLN A 41 -8.70 15.60 -4.44
N SER A 42 -9.76 14.86 -4.80
CA SER A 42 -10.67 14.21 -3.84
C SER A 42 -10.47 12.70 -3.73
N LEU A 43 -9.60 12.11 -4.54
CA LEU A 43 -9.50 10.67 -4.67
C LEU A 43 -8.74 10.06 -3.48
N GLN A 44 -9.40 9.15 -2.75
CA GLN A 44 -8.81 8.44 -1.60
C GLN A 44 -8.38 7.01 -1.93
N THR A 45 -9.01 6.40 -2.93
CA THR A 45 -8.76 5.04 -3.38
C THR A 45 -8.64 5.03 -4.89
N LEU A 46 -7.62 4.37 -5.42
CA LEU A 46 -7.41 4.20 -6.85
C LEU A 46 -6.97 2.78 -7.14
N HIS A 47 -7.76 2.06 -7.92
CA HIS A 47 -7.41 0.75 -8.42
C HIS A 47 -7.17 0.81 -9.92
N LEU A 48 -5.97 0.44 -10.34
CA LEU A 48 -5.50 0.39 -11.72
C LEU A 48 -5.08 -1.03 -12.11
N ARG A 49 -5.51 -2.05 -11.36
CA ARG A 49 -5.07 -3.43 -11.55
C ARG A 49 -5.19 -3.88 -13.01
N SER A 50 -4.18 -4.60 -13.49
CA SER A 50 -4.09 -5.14 -14.84
C SER A 50 -4.09 -4.10 -15.97
N ASN A 51 -3.79 -2.83 -15.66
CA ASN A 51 -3.60 -1.78 -16.66
C ASN A 51 -2.11 -1.55 -16.94
N ARG A 52 -1.71 -1.63 -18.20
CA ARG A 52 -0.34 -1.33 -18.61
C ARG A 52 -0.13 0.19 -18.65
N PHE A 53 0.64 0.74 -17.71
CA PHE A 53 1.03 2.15 -17.74
C PHE A 53 2.50 2.35 -17.37
N ALA A 54 3.08 3.47 -17.79
CA ALA A 54 4.49 3.74 -17.53
C ALA A 54 4.72 4.25 -16.09
N SER A 55 5.90 4.00 -15.52
CA SER A 55 6.26 4.54 -14.19
C SER A 55 6.17 6.07 -14.09
N ARG A 56 6.28 6.82 -15.20
CA ARG A 56 6.02 8.27 -15.20
C ARG A 56 4.58 8.63 -14.80
N THR A 57 3.61 7.80 -15.21
CA THR A 57 2.19 7.96 -14.94
C THR A 57 1.89 7.72 -13.47
N LEU A 58 2.59 6.77 -12.85
CA LEU A 58 2.57 6.58 -11.40
C LEU A 58 3.00 7.85 -10.65
N GLY A 59 3.98 8.58 -11.18
CA GLY A 59 4.36 9.89 -10.65
C GLY A 59 3.22 10.91 -10.73
N ALA A 60 2.57 11.01 -11.89
CA ALA A 60 1.44 11.93 -12.08
C ALA A 60 0.25 11.59 -11.16
N VAL A 61 -0.04 10.30 -10.94
CA VAL A 61 -1.05 9.83 -9.96
C VAL A 61 -0.74 10.39 -8.57
N LEU A 62 0.50 10.21 -8.10
CA LEU A 62 0.90 10.62 -6.75
C LEU A 62 0.98 12.14 -6.58
N GLU A 63 1.25 12.88 -7.66
CA GLU A 63 1.28 14.35 -7.64
C GLU A 63 -0.13 14.94 -7.68
N THR A 64 -1.07 14.30 -8.37
CA THR A 64 -2.42 14.83 -8.59
C THR A 64 -3.41 14.37 -7.52
N CYS A 65 -3.10 13.30 -6.77
CA CYS A 65 -3.96 12.71 -5.74
C CYS A 65 -3.34 12.83 -4.33
N PRO A 66 -3.33 14.02 -3.71
CA PRO A 66 -2.71 14.22 -2.39
C PRO A 66 -3.43 13.50 -1.25
N LEU A 67 -4.73 13.19 -1.42
CA LEU A 67 -5.54 12.48 -0.42
C LEU A 67 -5.55 10.96 -0.61
N LEU A 68 -4.76 10.44 -1.55
CA LEU A 68 -4.76 9.02 -1.87
C LEU A 68 -4.21 8.21 -0.69
N THR A 69 -5.05 7.31 -0.17
CA THR A 69 -4.73 6.42 0.94
C THR A 69 -4.62 4.96 0.48
N GLU A 70 -5.27 4.58 -0.61
CA GLU A 70 -5.15 3.25 -1.20
C GLU A 70 -4.81 3.32 -2.68
N LEU A 71 -3.77 2.59 -3.07
CA LEU A 71 -3.34 2.46 -4.45
C LEU A 71 -3.13 0.99 -4.79
N ASP A 72 -3.92 0.49 -5.75
CA ASP A 72 -3.74 -0.82 -6.37
C ASP A 72 -3.22 -0.67 -7.79
N ILE A 73 -2.02 -1.18 -8.01
CA ILE A 73 -1.29 -1.19 -9.28
C ILE A 73 -0.82 -2.62 -9.60
N GLY A 74 -1.55 -3.63 -9.13
CA GLY A 74 -1.20 -5.02 -9.41
C GLY A 74 -1.33 -5.37 -10.89
N GLY A 75 -0.51 -6.26 -11.45
CA GLY A 75 -0.68 -6.68 -12.85
C GLY A 75 -0.36 -5.61 -13.90
N CYS A 76 0.32 -4.53 -13.53
CA CYS A 76 0.50 -3.34 -14.39
C CYS A 76 1.79 -3.38 -15.23
N GLU A 77 2.55 -4.47 -15.18
CA GLU A 77 3.84 -4.67 -15.86
C GLU A 77 4.91 -3.64 -15.45
N LEU A 78 4.79 -3.08 -14.25
CA LEU A 78 5.73 -2.08 -13.75
C LEU A 78 7.06 -2.73 -13.39
N THR A 79 8.16 -2.11 -13.85
CA THR A 79 9.52 -2.54 -13.49
C THR A 79 10.14 -1.70 -12.37
N ASP A 80 9.56 -0.52 -12.11
CA ASP A 80 10.07 0.45 -11.15
C ASP A 80 8.95 1.22 -10.45
N ILE A 81 9.04 1.27 -9.12
CA ILE A 81 8.16 2.02 -8.21
C ILE A 81 8.88 3.19 -7.52
N ALA A 82 10.04 3.63 -8.03
CA ALA A 82 10.71 4.83 -7.52
C ALA A 82 9.83 6.10 -7.43
N PRO A 83 8.81 6.34 -8.29
CA PRO A 83 7.86 7.42 -8.07
C PRO A 83 7.18 7.38 -6.69
N ILE A 84 6.83 6.19 -6.19
CA ILE A 84 6.24 6.01 -4.85
C ILE A 84 7.25 6.39 -3.78
N THR A 85 8.48 5.89 -3.86
CA THR A 85 9.51 6.20 -2.85
C THR A 85 9.88 7.69 -2.87
N ARG A 86 9.83 8.36 -4.03
CA ARG A 86 10.01 9.81 -4.14
C ARG A 86 8.84 10.59 -3.54
N ALA A 87 7.60 10.16 -3.78
CA ALA A 87 6.42 10.82 -3.23
C ALA A 87 6.43 10.83 -1.70
N TYR A 88 6.76 9.69 -1.06
CA TYR A 88 6.91 9.63 0.38
C TYR A 88 8.04 10.52 0.91
N ARG A 89 9.21 10.54 0.24
CA ARG A 89 10.32 11.43 0.65
C ARG A 89 9.98 12.92 0.51
N ARG A 90 9.09 13.26 -0.40
CA ARG A 90 8.58 14.63 -0.60
C ARG A 90 7.37 14.93 0.29
N GLU A 91 6.93 13.98 1.10
CA GLU A 91 5.72 14.07 1.92
C GLU A 91 4.47 14.42 1.09
N SER A 92 4.46 14.03 -0.19
CA SER A 92 3.38 14.34 -1.14
C SER A 92 2.35 13.23 -1.24
N CYS A 93 2.48 12.16 -0.47
CA CYS A 93 1.51 11.07 -0.39
C CYS A 93 1.38 10.52 1.04
N ILE A 94 0.20 9.98 1.34
CA ILE A 94 -0.18 9.42 2.65
C ILE A 94 -0.77 8.02 2.52
N LEU A 95 -0.26 7.27 1.53
CA LEU A 95 -0.74 5.94 1.21
C LEU A 95 -0.66 5.01 2.43
N ARG A 96 -1.80 4.46 2.81
CA ARG A 96 -1.96 3.43 3.84
C ARG A 96 -1.87 2.03 3.28
N THR A 97 -2.35 1.86 2.05
CA THR A 97 -2.37 0.57 1.35
C THR A 97 -1.71 0.72 -0.01
N LEU A 98 -0.67 -0.08 -0.24
CA LEU A 98 -0.03 -0.23 -1.56
C LEU A 98 -0.12 -1.68 -2.00
N LYS A 99 -0.92 -1.92 -3.04
CA LYS A 99 -0.99 -3.21 -3.72
C LYS A 99 -0.21 -3.13 -5.02
N ALA A 100 0.96 -3.75 -5.07
CA ALA A 100 1.83 -3.75 -6.24
C ALA A 100 2.22 -5.19 -6.66
N ALA A 101 1.31 -6.12 -6.38
CA ALA A 101 1.43 -7.53 -6.72
C ALA A 101 1.52 -7.77 -8.24
N ASP A 102 2.03 -8.93 -8.67
CA ASP A 102 1.99 -9.36 -10.07
C ASP A 102 2.57 -8.31 -11.03
N ASN A 103 3.78 -7.84 -10.75
CA ASN A 103 4.50 -6.89 -11.59
C ASN A 103 5.89 -7.43 -11.91
N HIS A 104 6.75 -6.59 -12.49
CA HIS A 104 8.14 -6.90 -12.79
C HIS A 104 9.09 -6.00 -11.99
N ILE A 105 8.68 -5.58 -10.78
CA ILE A 105 9.41 -4.59 -9.99
C ILE A 105 10.79 -5.13 -9.67
N SER A 106 11.82 -4.42 -10.12
CA SER A 106 13.20 -4.85 -9.91
C SER A 106 13.53 -4.95 -8.42
N THR A 107 14.44 -5.88 -8.10
CA THR A 107 14.92 -6.10 -6.73
C THR A 107 15.57 -4.85 -6.14
N ALA A 108 16.19 -4.01 -6.97
CA ALA A 108 16.73 -2.72 -6.57
C ALA A 108 15.64 -1.73 -6.15
N SER A 109 14.55 -1.63 -6.93
CA SER A 109 13.42 -0.76 -6.62
C SER A 109 12.68 -1.20 -5.35
N GLN A 110 12.52 -2.52 -5.15
CA GLN A 110 12.00 -3.07 -3.89
C GLN A 110 12.93 -2.79 -2.70
N GLU A 111 14.25 -2.98 -2.85
CA GLU A 111 15.23 -2.68 -1.79
C GLU A 111 15.19 -1.20 -1.38
N ASP A 112 15.01 -0.28 -2.35
CA ASP A 112 14.86 1.15 -2.08
C ASP A 112 13.59 1.48 -1.29
N LEU A 113 12.48 0.81 -1.59
CA LEU A 113 11.25 0.91 -0.77
C LEU A 113 11.51 0.38 0.65
N PHE A 114 12.19 -0.76 0.79
CA PHE A 114 12.48 -1.33 2.11
C PHE A 114 13.39 -0.45 2.94
N ARG A 115 14.43 0.16 2.34
CA ARG A 115 15.24 1.16 3.05
C ARG A 115 14.40 2.33 3.54
N LEU A 116 13.46 2.80 2.72
CA LEU A 116 12.55 3.89 3.09
C LEU A 116 11.63 3.51 4.24
N LEU A 117 11.11 2.28 4.31
CA LEU A 117 10.31 1.80 5.44
C LEU A 117 11.04 1.91 6.79
N GLY A 118 12.37 1.75 6.77
CA GLY A 118 13.25 1.85 7.92
C GLY A 118 13.80 3.24 8.19
N ASP A 119 13.48 4.22 7.34
CA ASP A 119 13.98 5.60 7.45
C ASP A 119 13.27 6.34 8.60
N ALA A 120 14.06 6.89 9.52
CA ALA A 120 13.52 7.62 10.67
C ALA A 120 13.05 9.03 10.30
N ASP A 121 13.67 9.63 9.27
CA ASP A 121 13.43 11.02 8.89
C ASP A 121 12.22 11.15 7.96
N CYS A 122 11.86 10.07 7.26
CA CYS A 122 10.65 10.03 6.46
C CYS A 122 9.45 9.69 7.36
N THR A 123 8.68 10.70 7.76
CA THR A 123 7.46 10.48 8.56
C THR A 123 6.30 9.98 7.71
N ALA A 124 6.20 10.42 6.46
CA ALA A 124 5.12 10.05 5.55
C ALA A 124 5.01 8.53 5.32
N ILE A 125 6.14 7.81 5.22
CA ILE A 125 6.13 6.34 5.05
C ILE A 125 5.51 5.60 6.25
N ARG A 126 5.40 6.26 7.42
CA ARG A 126 4.71 5.70 8.60
C ARG A 126 3.20 5.62 8.41
N SER A 127 2.64 6.30 7.40
CA SER A 127 1.24 6.11 7.00
C SER A 127 0.99 4.74 6.37
N LEU A 128 1.99 4.10 5.78
CA LEU A 128 1.84 2.80 5.14
C LEU A 128 1.62 1.69 6.18
N GLN A 129 0.49 1.01 6.05
CA GLN A 129 0.02 -0.06 6.93
C GLN A 129 -0.08 -1.40 6.21
N SER A 130 -0.38 -1.41 4.90
CA SER A 130 -0.46 -2.63 4.10
C SER A 130 0.40 -2.54 2.84
N LEU A 131 1.26 -3.53 2.64
CA LEU A 131 2.14 -3.63 1.48
C LEU A 131 2.03 -5.01 0.85
N HIS A 132 1.65 -5.06 -0.42
CA HIS A 132 1.55 -6.29 -1.20
C HIS A 132 2.53 -6.24 -2.38
N LEU A 133 3.47 -7.19 -2.40
CA LEU A 133 4.55 -7.31 -3.38
C LEU A 133 4.67 -8.73 -3.94
N GLU A 134 3.70 -9.61 -3.68
CA GLU A 134 3.64 -10.94 -4.27
C GLU A 134 3.74 -10.91 -5.80
N GLU A 135 4.22 -12.00 -6.39
CA GLU A 135 4.45 -12.20 -7.81
C GLU A 135 5.38 -11.18 -8.48
N ASN A 136 6.24 -10.52 -7.71
CA ASN A 136 7.37 -9.75 -8.24
C ASN A 136 8.65 -10.59 -8.28
N PRO A 137 9.63 -10.23 -9.15
CA PRO A 137 10.93 -10.86 -9.15
C PRO A 137 11.60 -10.77 -7.77
N THR A 138 11.89 -11.90 -7.16
CA THR A 138 12.69 -12.01 -5.94
C THR A 138 14.17 -12.17 -6.29
N SER A 139 15.07 -11.64 -5.46
CA SER A 139 16.50 -11.93 -5.63
C SER A 139 16.82 -13.28 -4.99
N SER A 140 17.64 -14.11 -5.64
CA SER A 140 18.25 -15.29 -5.02
C SER A 140 19.19 -14.97 -3.84
N SER A 141 19.50 -13.69 -3.65
CA SER A 141 20.27 -13.22 -2.49
C SER A 141 19.37 -12.93 -1.29
N ASN A 142 19.79 -13.33 -0.09
CA ASN A 142 19.13 -12.94 1.17
C ASN A 142 19.22 -11.44 1.48
N ARG A 143 19.90 -10.65 0.62
CA ARG A 143 20.13 -9.21 0.84
C ARG A 143 18.82 -8.44 0.98
N ILE A 144 17.86 -8.68 0.07
CA ILE A 144 16.60 -7.94 0.07
C ILE A 144 15.78 -8.22 1.34
N LEU A 145 15.73 -9.48 1.78
CA LEU A 145 15.05 -9.89 3.02
C LEU A 145 15.77 -9.36 4.27
N ASN A 146 17.11 -9.30 4.27
CA ASN A 146 17.86 -8.70 5.37
C ASN A 146 17.61 -7.19 5.48
N THR A 147 17.56 -6.48 4.35
CA THR A 147 17.20 -5.05 4.31
C THR A 147 15.77 -4.85 4.82
N LEU A 148 14.83 -5.68 4.38
CA LEU A 148 13.45 -5.68 4.87
C LEU A 148 13.37 -5.95 6.37
N SER A 149 14.01 -6.99 6.88
CA SER A 149 14.02 -7.31 8.32
C SER A 149 14.59 -6.15 9.14
N SER A 150 15.69 -5.53 8.68
CA SER A 150 16.26 -4.35 9.34
C SER A 150 15.30 -3.15 9.33
N ALA A 151 14.56 -2.97 8.23
CA ALA A 151 13.55 -1.93 8.12
C ALA A 151 12.34 -2.18 9.03
N LEU A 152 11.84 -3.43 9.09
CA LEU A 152 10.73 -3.85 9.95
C LEU A 152 11.06 -3.79 11.44
N PHE A 153 12.34 -3.81 11.81
CA PHE A 153 12.76 -3.57 13.18
C PHE A 153 12.49 -2.12 13.61
N LYS A 154 12.76 -1.16 12.71
CA LYS A 154 12.57 0.28 12.92
C LYS A 154 11.14 0.74 12.62
N ASN A 155 10.44 0.02 11.76
CA ASN A 155 9.07 0.31 11.40
C ASN A 155 8.11 -0.36 12.39
N ASN A 156 7.21 0.44 12.96
CA ASN A 156 6.15 -0.04 13.87
C ASN A 156 4.75 0.29 13.35
N THR A 157 4.60 0.61 12.07
CA THR A 157 3.31 1.02 11.48
C THR A 157 2.80 0.06 10.41
N LEU A 158 3.70 -0.62 9.70
CA LEU A 158 3.35 -1.62 8.70
C LEU A 158 2.78 -2.86 9.41
N ARG A 159 1.49 -3.06 9.22
CA ARG A 159 0.65 -4.11 9.80
C ARG A 159 0.66 -5.36 8.92
N TYR A 160 0.43 -5.18 7.63
CA TYR A 160 0.30 -6.27 6.67
C TYR A 160 1.41 -6.21 5.64
N LEU A 161 2.10 -7.33 5.47
CA LEU A 161 3.11 -7.51 4.44
C LEU A 161 2.84 -8.81 3.69
N SER A 162 2.62 -8.71 2.39
CA SER A 162 2.44 -9.87 1.51
C SER A 162 3.55 -9.91 0.48
N MET A 163 4.19 -11.07 0.34
CA MET A 163 5.35 -11.28 -0.52
C MET A 163 5.40 -12.69 -1.09
N THR A 164 6.08 -12.86 -2.21
CA THR A 164 6.38 -14.19 -2.76
C THR A 164 7.72 -14.70 -2.24
N THR A 165 7.77 -16.00 -1.97
CA THR A 165 9.00 -16.73 -1.67
C THR A 165 9.34 -17.69 -2.81
N ASP A 166 10.64 -17.89 -3.06
CA ASP A 166 11.13 -18.95 -3.94
C ASP A 166 11.69 -20.07 -3.03
N GLN A 167 10.82 -21.00 -2.64
CA GLN A 167 11.12 -22.11 -1.71
C GLN A 167 12.22 -23.07 -2.23
N LYS A 168 12.75 -22.86 -3.44
CA LYS A 168 13.77 -23.72 -4.05
C LYS A 168 15.19 -23.43 -3.58
N ASP A 169 15.45 -22.27 -2.98
CA ASP A 169 16.77 -21.97 -2.39
C ASP A 169 16.73 -22.15 -0.87
N PRO A 170 17.44 -23.16 -0.31
CA PRO A 170 17.47 -23.37 1.14
C PRO A 170 18.02 -22.17 1.92
N ARG A 171 18.76 -21.25 1.29
CA ARG A 171 19.21 -19.99 1.92
C ARG A 171 18.08 -18.99 2.10
N VAL A 172 17.11 -18.96 1.18
CA VAL A 172 15.94 -18.08 1.26
C VAL A 172 15.04 -18.55 2.40
N ASN A 173 14.92 -19.86 2.61
CA ASN A 173 14.16 -20.45 3.72
C ASN A 173 14.66 -20.01 5.11
N ASP A 174 15.98 -19.86 5.32
CA ASP A 174 16.51 -19.34 6.60
C ASP A 174 16.16 -17.87 6.81
N ALA A 175 16.29 -17.04 5.77
CA ALA A 175 15.97 -15.62 5.85
C ALA A 175 14.47 -15.38 6.08
N GLU A 176 13.62 -16.14 5.39
CA GLU A 176 12.17 -16.15 5.56
C GLU A 176 11.79 -16.54 6.99
N TYR A 177 12.28 -17.69 7.47
CA TYR A 177 12.05 -18.16 8.83
C TYR A 177 12.46 -17.13 9.88
N ARG A 178 13.63 -16.49 9.71
CA ARG A 178 14.09 -15.44 10.62
C ARG A 178 13.19 -14.21 10.60
N LEU A 179 12.68 -13.85 9.42
CA LEU A 179 11.80 -12.70 9.25
C LEU A 179 10.46 -12.95 9.94
N GLU A 180 9.86 -14.11 9.72
CA GLU A 180 8.64 -14.54 10.42
C GLU A 180 8.87 -14.59 11.94
N LYS A 181 9.89 -15.31 12.39
CA LYS A 181 10.17 -15.47 13.82
C LYS A 181 10.33 -14.14 14.56
N ASN A 182 10.91 -13.14 13.92
CA ASN A 182 11.21 -11.86 14.55
C ASN A 182 10.09 -10.82 14.40
N HIS A 183 9.20 -10.97 13.42
CA HIS A 183 8.27 -9.91 13.06
C HIS A 183 6.81 -10.36 12.95
N GLN A 184 6.52 -11.65 12.75
CA GLN A 184 5.16 -12.17 12.76
C GLN A 184 4.55 -12.03 14.16
N GLY A 185 3.32 -11.50 14.23
CA GLY A 185 2.62 -11.27 15.50
C GLY A 185 3.29 -10.21 16.38
N LYS A 186 4.23 -9.41 15.87
CA LYS A 186 4.83 -8.32 16.64
C LYS A 186 3.77 -7.27 16.95
N TRP A 187 3.60 -6.91 18.22
CA TRP A 187 2.70 -5.83 18.63
C TRP A 187 3.22 -4.48 18.11
N LEU A 188 2.34 -3.73 17.47
CA LEU A 188 2.63 -2.45 16.81
C LEU A 188 2.04 -1.25 17.57
N GLY A 189 1.18 -1.50 18.55
CA GLY A 189 0.48 -0.48 19.31
C GLY A 189 -1.01 -0.78 19.40
N CYS A 190 -1.78 0.23 19.78
CA CYS A 190 -3.24 0.16 19.82
C CYS A 190 -3.84 1.16 18.84
N GLU A 191 -4.87 0.74 18.12
CA GLU A 191 -5.66 1.63 17.27
C GLU A 191 -6.69 2.38 18.10
N GLU A 192 -6.82 3.68 17.87
CA GLU A 192 -7.88 4.45 18.52
C GLU A 192 -9.26 3.92 18.10
N LEU A 193 -10.20 3.96 19.05
CA LEU A 193 -11.58 3.64 18.74
C LEU A 193 -12.12 4.57 17.65
N PRO A 194 -12.84 4.03 16.65
CA PRO A 194 -13.52 4.84 15.65
C PRO A 194 -14.39 5.91 16.32
N PHE A 195 -14.48 7.07 15.68
CA PHE A 195 -15.20 8.22 16.21
C PHE A 195 -16.66 7.87 16.53
N GLU A 196 -17.28 7.06 15.69
CA GLU A 196 -18.64 6.55 15.82
C GLU A 196 -18.78 5.69 17.09
N CYS A 197 -17.81 4.84 17.38
CA CYS A 197 -17.77 4.03 18.59
C CYS A 197 -17.61 4.89 19.84
N ARG A 198 -16.73 5.91 19.79
CA ARG A 198 -16.55 6.87 20.88
C ARG A 198 -17.84 7.66 21.13
N LEU A 199 -18.51 8.11 20.06
CA LEU A 199 -19.81 8.78 20.12
C LEU A 199 -20.91 7.88 20.70
N ALA A 200 -20.99 6.63 20.26
CA ALA A 200 -21.96 5.66 20.75
C ALA A 200 -21.80 5.43 22.27
N LEU A 201 -20.56 5.25 22.73
CA LEU A 201 -20.22 5.15 24.15
C LEU A 201 -20.62 6.42 24.94
N LEU A 202 -20.31 7.60 24.41
CA LEU A 202 -20.71 8.88 25.00
C LEU A 202 -22.23 9.11 24.95
N GLY A 203 -22.94 8.43 24.05
CA GLY A 203 -24.40 8.45 23.96
C GLY A 203 -25.10 7.81 25.16
N ILE A 204 -24.43 6.88 25.86
CA ILE A 204 -25.00 6.13 26.99
C ILE A 204 -25.20 7.06 28.20
N PRO A 205 -26.44 7.21 28.72
CA PRO A 205 -26.74 8.16 29.80
C PRO A 205 -25.92 7.97 31.09
N MET A 206 -25.53 6.72 31.37
CA MET A 206 -24.69 6.39 32.52
C MET A 206 -23.23 6.85 32.33
N VAL A 207 -22.70 6.73 31.11
CA VAL A 207 -21.32 7.12 30.77
C VAL A 207 -21.15 8.63 30.83
N LYS A 208 -22.18 9.41 30.48
CA LYS A 208 -22.18 10.88 30.59
C LYS A 208 -22.00 11.41 32.01
N LYS A 209 -22.27 10.59 33.03
CA LYS A 209 -22.09 10.94 34.45
C LYS A 209 -20.72 10.57 34.98
N LEU A 210 -19.91 9.84 34.21
CA LEU A 210 -18.57 9.44 34.61
C LEU A 210 -17.60 10.62 34.46
N PRO A 211 -16.60 10.75 35.34
CA PRO A 211 -15.48 11.67 35.13
C PRO A 211 -14.76 11.38 33.80
N THR A 212 -14.26 12.42 33.13
CA THR A 212 -13.52 12.30 31.87
C THR A 212 -12.40 11.28 31.93
N ALA A 213 -11.65 11.24 33.03
CA ALA A 213 -10.56 10.28 33.23
C ALA A 213 -11.04 8.81 33.17
N ILE A 214 -12.25 8.50 33.66
CA ILE A 214 -12.81 7.14 33.56
C ILE A 214 -13.23 6.84 32.12
N ILE A 215 -13.78 7.81 31.40
CA ILE A 215 -14.14 7.65 29.99
C ILE A 215 -12.89 7.41 29.14
N GLU A 216 -11.79 8.12 29.41
CA GLU A 216 -10.49 7.88 28.78
C GLU A 216 -9.96 6.47 29.06
N ILE A 217 -10.05 5.99 30.31
CA ILE A 217 -9.69 4.60 30.65
C ILE A 217 -10.56 3.60 29.88
N ILE A 218 -11.87 3.84 29.75
CA ILE A 218 -12.77 2.96 28.98
C ILE A 218 -12.36 2.94 27.51
N PHE A 219 -12.06 4.11 26.93
CA PHE A 219 -11.58 4.17 25.56
C PHE A 219 -10.25 3.45 25.40
N ASP A 220 -9.30 3.67 26.29
CA ASP A 220 -7.99 3.02 26.28
C ASP A 220 -8.11 1.50 26.40
N PHE A 221 -8.98 1.03 27.30
CA PHE A 221 -9.26 -0.40 27.46
C PHE A 221 -9.93 -1.01 26.25
N ALA A 222 -10.80 -0.27 25.56
CA ALA A 222 -11.51 -0.75 24.38
C ALA A 222 -10.74 -0.52 23.06
N ARG A 223 -9.51 0.02 23.11
CA ARG A 223 -8.65 0.10 21.92
C ARG A 223 -8.33 -1.30 21.43
N ARG A 224 -8.21 -1.43 20.11
CA ARG A 224 -7.83 -2.69 19.48
C ARG A 224 -6.31 -2.78 19.43
N ASP A 225 -5.76 -3.86 19.98
CA ASP A 225 -4.35 -4.18 19.77
C ASP A 225 -4.09 -4.51 18.30
N VAL A 226 -3.01 -3.92 17.78
CA VAL A 226 -2.57 -4.09 16.41
C VAL A 226 -1.30 -4.92 16.41
N TYR A 227 -1.31 -5.99 15.62
CA TYR A 227 -0.18 -6.87 15.43
C TYR A 227 0.23 -6.90 13.96
N ARG A 228 1.51 -7.20 13.72
CA ARG A 228 2.03 -7.41 12.37
C ARG A 228 1.68 -8.81 11.86
N GLU A 229 1.31 -8.88 10.60
CA GLU A 229 1.05 -10.09 9.85
C GLU A 229 1.87 -10.09 8.54
N ILE A 230 2.53 -11.20 8.30
CA ILE A 230 3.40 -11.46 7.15
C ILE A 230 2.84 -12.69 6.45
N LEU A 231 2.49 -12.53 5.18
CA LEU A 231 1.91 -13.56 4.34
C LEU A 231 2.89 -13.89 3.20
N TRP A 232 3.20 -15.18 3.08
CA TRP A 232 4.03 -15.69 2.01
C TRP A 232 3.14 -16.39 0.98
N CYS A 233 3.12 -15.85 -0.24
CA CYS A 233 2.44 -16.46 -1.35
C CYS A 233 3.38 -17.44 -2.06
N GLU A 234 2.92 -18.68 -2.22
CA GLU A 234 3.59 -19.67 -3.05
C GLU A 234 3.40 -19.33 -4.52
N ARG A 235 4.50 -19.35 -5.28
CA ARG A 235 4.45 -19.08 -6.71
C ARG A 235 3.78 -20.25 -7.45
N VAL A 236 2.51 -20.09 -7.80
CA VAL A 236 1.78 -21.10 -8.58
C VAL A 236 2.28 -21.03 -10.03
N ARG A 237 2.99 -22.08 -10.46
CA ARG A 237 3.42 -22.21 -11.85
C ARG A 237 2.21 -22.48 -12.74
N THR A 238 1.96 -21.57 -13.69
CA THR A 238 1.23 -21.90 -14.92
C THR A 238 2.21 -22.28 -16.02
#